data_AF-A0A2S6SZQ8-F1
#
_entry.id   AF-A0A2S6SZQ8-F1
#
_cell.length_a   1.000
_cell.length_b   1.000
_cell.length_c   1.000
_cell.angle_alpha   90.00
_cell.angle_beta   90.00
_cell.angle_gamma   90.00
#
_symmetry.space_group_name_H-M   'P 1'
#
loop_
_entity.id
_entity.type
_entity.pdbx_description
1 polymer ?
#
loop_
_entity_poly.entity_id
_entity_poly.type
_entity_poly.pdbx_seq_one_letter_code
_entity_poly.pdbx_strand_id
1 'polypeptide(L)'
;MCSIFGCLNYNNYLSSKEFIKSNNSMINRGPDYSEVKEYIIEDKILRFGFNRLSILDLSDNGNQPMLSSCQRYALIFNGEIYNHLELRKDEKLLNNTWKGTSDSETLINLFQHYDLEKILNKLEGMFAFAVFDIKEKKLFLARDRSG
;
A
#
# COMPACT_ATOMS: atom_id res chain seq x y z
N MET A 1 12.76 -1.19 8.03
CA MET A 1 11.56 -1.60 7.29
C MET A 1 10.40 -0.77 7.79
N CYS A 2 9.57 -0.25 6.89
CA CYS A 2 8.42 0.60 7.18
C CYS A 2 7.46 -0.01 8.24
N SER A 3 6.49 0.78 8.69
CA SER A 3 5.32 0.26 9.41
C SER A 3 4.03 0.60 8.67
N ILE A 4 3.10 -0.35 8.72
CA ILE A 4 1.73 -0.21 8.22
C ILE A 4 0.77 -0.34 9.42
N PHE A 5 -0.26 0.50 9.46
CA PHE A 5 -1.34 0.44 10.44
C PHE A 5 -2.68 0.58 9.73
N GLY A 6 -3.67 -0.23 10.11
CA GLY A 6 -4.97 -0.25 9.45
C GLY A 6 -6.10 -0.34 10.45
N CYS A 7 -7.20 0.37 10.19
CA CYS A 7 -8.44 0.25 10.96
C CYS A 7 -9.64 0.32 10.01
N LEU A 8 -10.50 -0.70 10.04
CA LEU A 8 -11.84 -0.64 9.45
C LEU A 8 -12.84 -0.47 10.58
N ASN A 9 -13.37 0.75 10.71
CA ASN A 9 -14.12 1.17 11.88
C ASN A 9 -15.62 1.19 11.57
N TYR A 10 -16.38 0.34 12.26
CA TYR A 10 -17.83 0.20 12.08
C TYR A 10 -18.62 1.21 12.93
N ASN A 11 -18.09 1.66 14.07
CA ASN A 11 -18.80 2.54 15.02
C ASN A 11 -17.95 3.69 15.59
N ASN A 12 -16.89 4.11 14.88
CA ASN A 12 -15.96 5.13 15.36
C ASN A 12 -15.27 4.82 16.72
N TYR A 13 -15.08 3.55 17.06
CA TYR A 13 -14.42 3.14 18.32
C TYR A 13 -13.02 3.72 18.49
N LEU A 14 -12.26 3.81 17.39
CA LEU A 14 -10.97 4.50 17.36
C LEU A 14 -11.13 5.88 16.72
N SER A 15 -10.92 6.93 17.52
CA SER A 15 -10.93 8.30 17.00
C SER A 15 -9.74 8.54 16.07
N SER A 16 -9.82 9.55 15.20
CA SER A 16 -8.71 9.92 14.31
C SER A 16 -7.45 10.28 15.12
N LYS A 17 -7.60 10.96 16.27
CA LYS A 17 -6.49 11.31 17.16
C LYS A 17 -5.80 10.08 17.76
N GLU A 18 -6.57 9.09 18.20
CA GLU A 18 -6.00 7.83 18.73
C GLU A 18 -5.33 7.03 17.62
N PHE A 19 -5.91 6.98 16.42
CA PHE A 19 -5.29 6.33 15.27
C PHE A 19 -3.92 6.96 14.94
N ILE A 20 -3.85 8.28 14.86
CA ILE A 20 -2.58 9.01 14.62
C ILE A 20 -1.57 8.71 15.73
N LYS A 21 -2.00 8.74 17.00
CA LYS A 21 -1.12 8.40 18.14
C LYS A 21 -0.58 6.97 18.03
N SER A 22 -1.43 6.02 17.67
CA SER A 22 -1.03 4.62 17.43
C SER A 22 -0.07 4.49 16.26
N ASN A 23 -0.31 5.19 15.15
CA ASN A 23 0.62 5.21 14.00
C ASN A 23 2.00 5.76 14.42
N ASN A 24 2.02 6.85 15.17
CA ASN A 24 3.26 7.50 15.62
C ASN A 24 4.06 6.65 16.62
N SER A 25 3.42 5.73 17.34
CA SER A 25 4.15 4.79 18.22
C SER A 25 5.10 3.86 17.46
N MET A 26 4.93 3.72 16.13
CA MET A 26 5.74 2.90 15.25
C MET A 26 6.71 3.71 14.37
N ILE A 27 6.87 5.02 14.63
CA ILE A 27 7.70 5.92 13.81
C ILE A 27 9.16 5.47 13.72
N ASN A 28 9.69 4.83 14.77
CA ASN A 28 11.07 4.32 14.80
C ASN A 28 11.38 3.30 13.69
N ARG A 29 10.34 2.67 13.11
CA ARG A 29 10.48 1.75 11.97
C ARG A 29 10.69 2.48 10.63
N GLY A 30 10.20 3.71 10.53
CA GLY A 30 10.21 4.52 9.32
C GLY A 30 10.20 6.01 9.64
N PRO A 31 11.35 6.60 9.99
CA PRO A 31 11.43 7.98 10.45
C PRO A 31 11.38 9.02 9.32
N ASP A 32 11.46 8.60 8.05
CA ASP A 32 11.67 9.52 6.92
C ASP A 32 10.37 10.20 6.46
N TYR A 33 9.23 9.52 6.60
CA TYR A 33 7.92 10.05 6.24
C TYR A 33 6.80 9.35 7.03
N SER A 34 5.73 10.08 7.38
CA SER A 34 4.56 9.53 8.06
C SER A 34 3.28 10.16 7.54
N GLU A 35 2.29 9.34 7.22
CA GLU A 35 0.97 9.81 6.76
C GLU A 35 -0.15 8.90 7.27
N VAL A 36 -1.30 9.52 7.51
CA VAL A 36 -2.57 8.84 7.75
C VAL A 36 -3.58 9.29 6.70
N LYS A 37 -4.27 8.33 6.07
CA LYS A 37 -5.35 8.58 5.11
C LYS A 37 -6.62 7.88 5.52
N GLU A 38 -7.75 8.57 5.38
CA GLU A 38 -9.08 8.03 5.66
C GLU A 38 -9.87 7.85 4.36
N TYR A 39 -10.63 6.76 4.27
CA TYR A 39 -11.54 6.43 3.18
C TYR A 39 -12.91 6.10 3.76
N ILE A 40 -13.95 6.75 3.23
CA ILE A 40 -15.33 6.52 3.66
C ILE A 40 -15.92 5.36 2.85
N ILE A 41 -16.51 4.40 3.57
CA ILE A 41 -17.15 3.21 3.02
C ILE A 41 -18.56 3.13 3.62
N GLU A 42 -19.53 3.74 2.95
CA GLU A 42 -20.91 3.82 3.46
C GLU A 42 -20.94 4.47 4.87
N ASP A 43 -21.28 3.70 5.89
CA ASP A 43 -21.32 4.07 7.31
C ASP A 43 -20.01 3.80 8.07
N LYS A 44 -18.97 3.29 7.39
CA LYS A 44 -17.68 2.88 7.95
C LYS A 44 -16.54 3.79 7.51
N ILE A 45 -15.48 3.80 8.31
CA ILE A 45 -14.23 4.50 7.98
C ILE A 45 -13.09 3.50 7.91
N LEU A 46 -12.43 3.41 6.75
CA LEU A 46 -11.14 2.75 6.61
C LEU A 46 -10.03 3.79 6.80
N ARG A 47 -9.07 3.50 7.68
CA ARG A 47 -7.87 4.31 7.87
C ARG A 47 -6.63 3.50 7.54
N PHE A 48 -5.75 4.12 6.77
CA PHE A 48 -4.39 3.65 6.53
C PHE A 48 -3.42 4.60 7.22
N GLY A 49 -2.51 4.04 8.01
CA GLY A 49 -1.37 4.72 8.60
C GLY A 49 -0.09 4.10 8.08
N PHE A 50 0.89 4.93 7.77
CA PHE A 50 2.18 4.50 7.26
C PHE A 50 3.31 5.29 7.89
N ASN A 51 4.43 4.61 8.15
CA ASN A 51 5.70 5.26 8.45
C ASN A 51 6.78 4.66 7.54
N ARG A 52 7.46 5.49 6.77
CA ARG A 52 8.37 5.10 5.69
C ARG A 52 9.83 5.11 6.14
N LEU A 53 10.54 4.05 5.81
CA LEU A 53 12.00 4.05 5.72
C LEU A 53 12.36 4.01 4.23
N SER A 54 12.97 5.07 3.73
CA SER A 54 13.30 5.24 2.32
C SER A 54 14.61 4.52 2.00
N ILE A 55 14.53 3.37 1.32
CA ILE A 55 15.70 2.55 0.95
C ILE A 55 15.93 2.52 -0.57
N LEU A 56 14.95 2.03 -1.34
CA LEU A 56 15.09 1.84 -2.80
C LEU A 56 14.85 3.12 -3.59
N ASP A 57 13.65 3.70 -3.44
CA ASP A 57 13.32 5.00 -3.98
C ASP A 57 13.48 6.01 -2.84
N LEU A 58 14.36 6.99 -3.00
CA LEU A 58 14.59 8.05 -2.00
C LEU A 58 13.71 9.28 -2.26
N SER A 59 12.99 9.32 -3.38
CA SER A 59 12.08 10.41 -3.70
C SER A 59 10.76 10.28 -2.94
N ASP A 60 9.96 11.35 -2.98
CA ASP A 60 8.61 11.37 -2.43
C ASP A 60 7.62 10.50 -3.22
N ASN A 61 7.98 10.02 -4.41
CA ASN A 61 7.11 9.15 -5.21
C ASN A 61 6.88 7.78 -4.56
N GLY A 62 7.74 7.38 -3.62
CA GLY A 62 7.56 6.17 -2.81
C GLY A 62 6.78 6.40 -1.51
N ASN A 63 6.30 7.62 -1.24
CA ASN A 63 5.47 7.90 -0.06
C ASN A 63 4.11 7.19 -0.17
N GLN A 64 3.58 6.77 0.98
CA GLN A 64 2.34 6.01 1.06
C GLN A 64 1.47 6.56 2.21
N PRO A 65 0.14 6.47 2.14
CA PRO A 65 -0.66 5.63 1.22
C PRO A 65 -0.57 6.03 -0.26
N MET A 66 -0.19 5.08 -1.12
CA MET A 66 0.03 5.31 -2.55
C MET A 66 -1.26 5.09 -3.35
N LEU A 67 -1.51 5.90 -4.39
CA LEU A 67 -2.62 5.70 -5.32
C LEU A 67 -2.14 5.15 -6.67
N SER A 68 -2.92 4.23 -7.24
CA SER A 68 -2.66 3.66 -8.57
C SER A 68 -2.72 4.75 -9.64
N SER A 69 -2.12 4.51 -10.81
CA SER A 69 -2.16 5.48 -11.92
C SER A 69 -3.60 5.81 -12.36
N CYS A 70 -4.53 4.85 -12.25
CA CYS A 70 -5.96 5.05 -12.52
C CYS A 70 -6.78 5.60 -11.34
N GLN A 71 -6.14 5.96 -10.21
CA GLN A 71 -6.78 6.52 -9.01
C GLN A 71 -7.84 5.62 -8.34
N ARG A 72 -7.93 4.34 -8.73
CA ARG A 72 -8.91 3.38 -8.19
C ARG A 72 -8.42 2.67 -6.93
N TYR A 73 -7.14 2.34 -6.87
CA TYR A 73 -6.57 1.56 -5.78
C TYR A 73 -5.70 2.44 -4.89
N ALA A 74 -5.77 2.20 -3.58
CA ALA A 74 -4.89 2.76 -2.57
C ALA A 74 -4.07 1.66 -1.87
N LEU A 75 -2.77 1.86 -1.68
CA LEU A 75 -1.84 0.88 -1.12
C LEU A 75 -1.13 1.43 0.13
N ILE A 76 -1.01 0.57 1.14
CA ILE A 76 0.11 0.62 2.09
C ILE A 76 0.87 -0.70 2.04
N PHE A 77 2.19 -0.63 2.02
CA PHE A 77 3.11 -1.73 1.72
C PHE A 77 4.38 -1.59 2.55
N ASN A 78 4.70 -2.64 3.31
CA ASN A 78 5.97 -2.79 3.99
C ASN A 78 6.65 -4.06 3.47
N GLY A 79 7.78 -3.92 2.80
CA GLY A 79 8.42 -5.05 2.16
C GLY A 79 9.36 -4.63 1.04
N GLU A 80 9.72 -5.61 0.23
CA GLU A 80 10.42 -5.47 -1.03
C GLU A 80 9.92 -6.54 -2.01
N ILE A 81 9.56 -6.15 -3.23
CA ILE A 81 9.28 -7.06 -4.34
C ILE A 81 10.50 -7.10 -5.25
N TYR A 82 11.31 -8.16 -5.10
CA TYR A 82 12.60 -8.31 -5.79
C TYR A 82 12.47 -8.32 -7.30
N ASN A 83 11.40 -8.95 -7.82
CA ASN A 83 11.17 -9.05 -9.26
C ASN A 83 10.34 -7.89 -9.85
N HIS A 84 10.19 -6.75 -9.14
CA HIS A 84 9.29 -5.68 -9.58
C HIS A 84 9.67 -5.09 -10.94
N LEU A 85 10.96 -5.01 -11.29
CA LEU A 85 11.41 -4.51 -12.61
C LEU A 85 11.04 -5.47 -13.74
N GLU A 86 10.99 -6.77 -13.49
CA GLU A 86 10.54 -7.76 -14.46
C GLU A 86 9.02 -7.68 -14.64
N LEU A 87 8.28 -7.52 -13.54
CA LEU A 87 6.84 -7.31 -13.58
C LEU A 87 6.43 -6.07 -14.36
N ARG A 88 7.24 -4.99 -14.33
CA ARG A 88 6.99 -3.79 -15.16
C ARG A 88 7.08 -4.05 -16.67
N LYS A 89 7.68 -5.16 -17.11
CA LYS A 89 7.74 -5.58 -18.52
C LYS A 89 6.50 -6.37 -18.97
N ASP A 90 5.56 -6.65 -18.06
CA ASP A 90 4.29 -7.33 -18.39
C ASP A 90 3.53 -6.54 -19.46
N GLU A 91 3.03 -7.24 -20.48
CA GLU A 91 2.32 -6.64 -21.62
C GLU A 91 1.14 -5.76 -21.18
N LYS A 92 0.50 -6.09 -20.05
CA LYS A 92 -0.62 -5.32 -19.51
C LYS A 92 -0.20 -3.95 -18.97
N LEU A 93 1.07 -3.79 -18.62
CA LEU A 93 1.63 -2.58 -18.02
C LEU A 93 2.43 -1.71 -19.00
N LEU A 94 2.53 -2.10 -20.29
CA LEU A 94 3.30 -1.35 -21.29
C LEU A 94 2.85 0.11 -21.45
N ASN A 95 1.56 0.37 -21.27
CA ASN A 95 0.98 1.71 -21.35
C ASN A 95 0.81 2.39 -19.98
N ASN A 96 1.33 1.78 -18.91
CA ASN A 96 1.22 2.37 -17.58
C ASN A 96 2.12 3.60 -17.45
N THR A 97 1.57 4.69 -16.92
CA THR A 97 2.35 5.91 -16.63
C THR A 97 3.02 5.77 -15.28
N TRP A 98 4.34 5.56 -15.28
CA TRP A 98 5.17 5.45 -14.08
C TRP A 98 5.57 6.84 -13.56
N LYS A 99 5.37 7.08 -12.27
CA LYS A 99 5.82 8.28 -11.56
C LYS A 99 7.18 8.09 -10.92
N GLY A 100 7.47 6.87 -10.45
CA GLY A 100 8.71 6.55 -9.77
C GLY A 100 9.28 5.19 -10.17
N THR A 101 10.21 4.72 -9.36
CA THR A 101 10.88 3.43 -9.55
C THR A 101 10.58 2.45 -8.43
N SER A 102 9.76 2.83 -7.45
CA SER A 102 9.42 1.95 -6.33
C SER A 102 8.70 0.67 -6.79
N ASP A 103 8.97 -0.39 -6.06
CA ASP A 103 8.30 -1.68 -6.15
C ASP A 103 6.82 -1.60 -5.72
N SER A 104 6.51 -0.77 -4.71
CA SER A 104 5.14 -0.47 -4.29
C SER A 104 4.27 0.10 -5.44
N GLU A 105 4.86 0.92 -6.32
CA GLU A 105 4.17 1.40 -7.52
C GLU A 105 3.95 0.29 -8.55
N THR A 106 4.89 -0.66 -8.68
CA THR A 106 4.64 -1.85 -9.51
C THR A 106 3.45 -2.63 -8.97
N LEU A 107 3.44 -2.93 -7.65
CA LEU A 107 2.39 -3.72 -7.01
C LEU A 107 1.01 -3.12 -7.22
N ILE A 108 0.83 -1.83 -6.91
CA ILE A 108 -0.50 -1.20 -6.96
C ILE A 108 -1.06 -1.15 -8.39
N ASN A 109 -0.19 -1.05 -9.40
CA ASN A 109 -0.62 -1.01 -10.79
C ASN A 109 -0.96 -2.41 -11.34
N LEU A 110 -0.48 -3.51 -10.73
CA LEU A 110 -0.94 -4.86 -11.09
C LEU A 110 -2.42 -5.10 -10.79
N PHE A 111 -2.98 -4.46 -9.75
CA PHE A 111 -4.41 -4.53 -9.40
C PHE A 111 -5.34 -3.98 -10.50
N GLN A 112 -4.80 -3.23 -11.46
CA GLN A 112 -5.57 -2.77 -12.61
C GLN A 112 -5.91 -3.89 -13.60
N HIS A 113 -5.13 -4.97 -13.59
CA HIS A 113 -5.16 -5.98 -14.65
C HIS A 113 -5.36 -7.41 -14.13
N TYR A 114 -5.07 -7.66 -12.87
CA TYR A 114 -5.06 -8.99 -12.27
C TYR A 114 -5.83 -9.01 -10.94
N ASP A 115 -6.40 -10.17 -10.61
CA ASP A 115 -6.93 -10.44 -9.28
C ASP A 115 -5.80 -10.71 -8.27
N LEU A 116 -6.17 -10.77 -6.99
CA LEU A 116 -5.21 -10.96 -5.90
C LEU A 116 -4.42 -12.28 -6.06
N GLU A 117 -5.07 -13.38 -6.43
CA GLU A 117 -4.43 -14.70 -6.53
C GLU A 117 -3.32 -14.69 -7.59
N LYS A 118 -3.63 -14.16 -8.77
CA LYS A 118 -2.66 -14.04 -9.86
C LYS A 118 -1.55 -13.05 -9.55
N ILE A 119 -1.84 -11.98 -8.80
CA ILE A 119 -0.81 -11.07 -8.29
C ILE A 119 0.12 -11.82 -7.36
N LEU A 120 -0.40 -12.51 -6.33
CA LEU A 120 0.43 -13.22 -5.35
C LEU A 120 1.32 -14.29 -5.99
N ASN A 121 0.83 -15.00 -7.01
CA ASN A 121 1.62 -15.98 -7.77
C ASN A 121 2.76 -15.36 -8.60
N LYS A 122 2.73 -14.05 -8.84
CA LYS A 122 3.77 -13.32 -9.58
C LYS A 122 4.81 -12.66 -8.67
N LEU A 123 4.50 -12.46 -7.38
CA LEU A 123 5.39 -11.70 -6.49
C LEU A 123 6.52 -12.57 -5.95
N GLU A 124 7.75 -12.07 -6.08
CA GLU A 124 8.92 -12.61 -5.38
C GLU A 124 9.42 -11.56 -4.41
N GLY A 125 9.41 -11.85 -3.12
CA GLY A 125 9.70 -10.82 -2.14
C GLY A 125 9.38 -11.20 -0.69
N MET A 126 9.63 -10.22 0.17
CA MET A 126 9.13 -10.18 1.55
C MET A 126 8.19 -8.99 1.65
N PHE A 127 6.95 -9.18 2.06
CA PHE A 127 5.97 -8.10 2.08
C PHE A 127 4.81 -8.36 3.02
N ALA A 128 4.28 -7.25 3.53
CA ALA A 128 2.92 -7.15 4.05
C ALA A 128 2.27 -5.92 3.42
N PHE A 129 1.04 -6.06 2.92
CA PHE A 129 0.33 -4.95 2.32
C PHE A 129 -1.18 -4.95 2.57
N ALA A 130 -1.74 -3.76 2.44
CA ALA A 130 -3.17 -3.54 2.31
C ALA A 130 -3.44 -2.75 1.03
N VAL A 131 -4.34 -3.26 0.18
CA VAL A 131 -4.84 -2.55 -1.00
C VAL A 131 -6.34 -2.34 -0.85
N PHE A 132 -6.77 -1.09 -0.98
CA PHE A 132 -8.19 -0.74 -0.97
C PHE A 132 -8.64 -0.35 -2.38
N ASP A 133 -9.61 -1.08 -2.92
CA ASP A 133 -10.35 -0.71 -4.13
C ASP A 133 -11.43 0.32 -3.77
N ILE A 134 -11.20 1.57 -4.13
CA ILE A 134 -12.06 2.70 -3.80
C ILE A 134 -13.42 2.59 -4.50
N LYS A 135 -13.44 1.98 -5.69
CA LYS A 135 -14.65 1.84 -6.51
C LYS A 135 -15.55 0.73 -5.97
N GLU A 136 -14.98 -0.45 -5.75
CA GLU A 136 -15.73 -1.65 -5.32
C GLU A 136 -15.81 -1.78 -3.79
N LYS A 137 -15.20 -0.84 -3.04
CA LYS A 137 -15.15 -0.83 -1.57
C LYS A 137 -14.57 -2.13 -0.98
N LYS A 138 -13.58 -2.71 -1.67
CA LYS A 138 -12.98 -3.99 -1.30
C LYS A 138 -11.57 -3.80 -0.75
N LEU A 139 -11.34 -4.34 0.45
CA LEU A 139 -10.02 -4.35 1.08
C LEU A 139 -9.35 -5.70 0.86
N PHE A 140 -8.15 -5.68 0.31
CA PHE A 140 -7.26 -6.83 0.16
C PHE A 140 -6.12 -6.70 1.15
N LEU A 141 -5.85 -7.77 1.90
CA LEU A 141 -4.73 -7.85 2.84
C LEU A 141 -3.92 -9.10 2.47
N ALA A 142 -2.60 -8.95 2.39
CA ALA A 142 -1.72 -10.07 2.14
C ALA A 142 -0.39 -9.92 2.88
N ARG A 143 0.24 -11.06 3.12
CA ARG A 143 1.56 -11.20 3.73
C ARG A 143 2.30 -12.32 3.00
N ASP A 144 3.61 -12.19 2.86
CA ASP A 144 4.42 -13.18 2.18
C ASP A 144 4.46 -14.52 2.95
N ARG A 145 5.02 -15.54 2.31
CA ARG A 145 5.01 -16.92 2.81
C ARG A 145 5.79 -17.09 4.13
N SER A 146 6.84 -16.30 4.33
CA SER A 146 7.74 -16.42 5.48
C SER A 146 7.31 -15.53 6.65
N GLY A 147 6.46 -14.53 6.40
CA GLY A 147 5.85 -13.67 7.41
C GLY A 147 6.26 -12.22 7.25
#